data_AF-A0A3D3LEJ3-F1
#
_entry.id   AF-A0A3D3LEJ3-F1
#
_cell.length_a   1.000
_cell.length_b   1.000
_cell.length_c   1.000
_cell.angle_alpha   90.00
_cell.angle_beta   90.00
_cell.angle_gamma   90.00
#
_symmetry.space_group_name_H-M   'P 1'
#
loop_
_entity.id
_entity.type
_entity.pdbx_description
1 polymer ?
#
loop_
_entity_poly.entity_id
_entity_poly.type
_entity_poly.pdbx_seq_one_letter_code
_entity_poly.pdbx_strand_id
1 'polypeptide(L)'
;MNRAEFEALRNLPDKQITSDIVFELKQPTSPNLVFEDVKVDNALNYDVVLNGTYKPGIPSITFNFVLRGTGPICRVCVNGTIHPPVGRTHKHDLRKDSDPRNNLPAAVARPDLENLPTVKLVWDILLQQANIKHTGTFNEP
;
A
#
# COMPACT_ATOMS: atom_id res chain seq x y z
N MET A 1 -17.79 1.02 -8.24
CA MET A 1 -17.02 -0.24 -8.35
C MET A 1 -17.84 -1.37 -7.74
N ASN A 2 -18.18 -2.37 -8.54
CA ASN A 2 -18.75 -3.64 -8.08
C ASN A 2 -17.64 -4.70 -7.89
N ARG A 3 -17.99 -5.87 -7.34
CA ARG A 3 -17.03 -6.96 -7.09
C ARG A 3 -16.23 -7.38 -8.31
N ALA A 4 -16.86 -7.48 -9.48
CA ALA A 4 -16.19 -7.93 -10.70
C ALA A 4 -15.16 -6.90 -11.21
N GLU A 5 -15.51 -5.62 -11.18
CA GLU A 5 -14.60 -4.52 -11.53
C GLU A 5 -13.37 -4.48 -10.59
N PHE A 6 -13.57 -4.80 -9.30
CA PHE A 6 -12.47 -4.93 -8.36
C PHE A 6 -11.57 -6.14 -8.67
N GLU A 7 -12.15 -7.31 -8.86
CA GLU A 7 -11.39 -8.52 -9.18
C GLU A 7 -10.60 -8.34 -10.48
N ALA A 8 -11.18 -7.65 -11.47
CA ALA A 8 -10.48 -7.24 -12.68
C ALA A 8 -9.27 -6.34 -12.36
N LEU A 9 -9.46 -5.23 -11.64
CA LEU A 9 -8.38 -4.30 -11.26
C LEU A 9 -7.25 -5.01 -10.49
N ARG A 10 -7.60 -5.82 -9.48
CA ARG A 10 -6.62 -6.57 -8.67
C ARG A 10 -5.77 -7.50 -9.53
N ASN A 11 -6.42 -8.22 -10.44
CA ASN A 11 -5.79 -9.25 -11.26
C ASN A 11 -5.11 -8.72 -12.53
N LEU A 12 -5.14 -7.40 -12.80
CA LEU A 12 -4.47 -6.83 -13.97
C LEU A 12 -2.98 -7.19 -13.97
N PRO A 13 -2.47 -7.82 -15.05
CA PRO A 13 -1.10 -8.28 -15.08
C PRO A 13 -0.08 -7.18 -15.39
N ASP A 14 -0.55 -6.02 -15.84
CA ASP A 14 0.24 -4.94 -16.43
C ASP A 14 0.34 -3.70 -15.54
N LYS A 15 0.03 -3.84 -14.25
CA LYS A 15 0.15 -2.74 -13.28
C LYS A 15 1.59 -2.26 -13.20
N GLN A 16 1.80 -0.95 -13.30
CA GLN A 16 3.12 -0.35 -13.29
C GLN A 16 3.20 0.92 -12.44
N ILE A 17 4.33 1.12 -11.79
CA ILE A 17 4.71 2.39 -11.17
C ILE A 17 5.96 2.86 -11.91
N THR A 18 5.89 4.05 -12.49
CA THR A 18 7.00 4.63 -13.28
C THR A 18 7.78 5.69 -12.51
N SER A 19 7.14 6.32 -11.52
CA SER A 19 7.73 7.36 -10.69
C SER A 19 8.73 6.81 -9.68
N ASP A 20 9.64 7.68 -9.27
CA ASP A 20 10.46 7.45 -8.09
C ASP A 20 9.60 7.49 -6.82
N ILE A 21 9.96 6.67 -5.84
CA ILE A 21 9.41 6.71 -4.49
C ILE A 21 10.42 7.43 -3.61
N VAL A 22 10.03 8.56 -3.05
CA VAL A 22 10.84 9.38 -2.15
C VAL A 22 10.01 9.70 -0.92
N PHE A 23 10.49 9.30 0.25
CA PHE A 23 9.83 9.60 1.51
C PHE A 23 10.32 10.95 2.04
N GLU A 24 9.40 11.89 2.20
CA GLU A 24 9.71 13.26 2.61
C GLU A 24 8.91 13.67 3.84
N LEU A 25 9.43 14.64 4.59
CA LEU A 25 8.68 15.25 5.68
C LEU A 25 7.50 16.04 5.11
N LYS A 26 6.28 15.67 5.49
CA LYS A 26 5.07 16.44 5.09
C LYS A 26 5.11 17.89 5.56
N GLN A 27 5.71 18.12 6.72
CA GLN A 27 5.95 19.43 7.32
C GLN A 27 7.19 19.33 8.23
N PRO A 28 7.91 20.43 8.51
CA PRO A 28 9.17 20.39 9.26
C PRO A 28 9.07 19.74 10.65
N THR A 29 7.89 19.77 11.28
CA THR A 29 7.63 19.19 12.60
C THR A 29 6.97 17.81 12.55
N SER A 30 6.74 17.25 11.35
CA SER A 30 6.16 15.92 11.20
C SER A 30 7.13 14.86 11.72
N PRO A 31 6.69 13.96 12.61
CA PRO A 31 7.52 12.81 12.99
C PRO A 31 7.55 11.72 11.90
N ASN A 32 6.74 11.86 10.85
CA ASN A 32 6.57 10.85 9.81
C ASN A 32 7.12 11.33 8.48
N LEU A 33 7.72 10.41 7.73
CA LEU A 33 8.06 10.58 6.32
C LEU A 33 6.95 9.99 5.46
N VAL A 34 6.58 10.66 4.37
CA VAL A 34 5.46 10.27 3.51
C VAL A 34 5.83 10.41 2.04
N PHE A 35 5.11 9.68 1.20
CA PHE A 35 4.95 10.03 -0.20
C PHE A 35 3.46 9.92 -0.51
N GLU A 36 2.94 10.81 -1.36
CA GLU A 36 1.52 10.90 -1.64
C GLU A 36 1.30 10.91 -3.15
N ASP A 37 0.16 10.36 -3.57
CA ASP A 37 -0.35 10.43 -4.93
C ASP A 37 0.56 9.87 -6.03
N VAL A 38 1.36 8.84 -5.72
CA VAL A 38 2.16 8.13 -6.73
C VAL A 38 1.23 7.31 -7.62
N LYS A 39 1.22 7.60 -8.92
CA LYS A 39 0.35 6.93 -9.89
C LYS A 39 0.71 5.44 -10.06
N VAL A 40 -0.32 4.60 -10.17
CA VAL A 40 -0.21 3.20 -10.58
C VAL A 40 -0.89 3.02 -11.94
N ASP A 41 -0.10 3.00 -13.00
CA ASP A 41 -0.55 2.77 -14.37
C ASP A 41 -1.13 1.35 -14.52
N ASN A 42 -2.18 1.21 -15.34
CA ASN A 42 -2.87 -0.05 -15.61
C ASN A 42 -3.70 0.04 -16.91
N ALA A 43 -3.88 -1.06 -17.64
CA ALA A 43 -4.55 -1.10 -18.96
C ALA A 43 -6.01 -0.64 -18.94
N LEU A 44 -6.68 -0.72 -17.78
CA LEU A 44 -8.08 -0.29 -17.66
C LEU A 44 -8.21 1.21 -17.35
N ASN A 45 -7.09 1.95 -17.28
CA ASN A 45 -7.04 3.38 -16.98
C ASN A 45 -7.76 3.75 -15.67
N TYR A 46 -7.79 2.85 -14.70
CA TYR A 46 -8.28 3.19 -13.37
C TYR A 46 -7.33 4.18 -12.70
N ASP A 47 -7.89 5.22 -12.09
CA ASP A 47 -7.14 6.26 -11.37
C ASP A 47 -6.70 5.76 -9.98
N VAL A 48 -5.71 4.87 -9.98
CA VAL A 48 -5.13 4.29 -8.77
C VAL A 48 -3.87 5.04 -8.40
N VAL A 49 -3.82 5.46 -7.14
CA VAL A 49 -2.64 6.08 -6.53
C VAL A 49 -2.15 5.25 -5.35
N LEU A 50 -0.87 5.39 -5.03
CA LEU A 50 -0.21 4.81 -3.90
C LEU A 50 0.27 5.92 -2.96
N ASN A 51 -0.02 5.75 -1.69
CA ASN A 51 0.49 6.59 -0.61
C ASN A 51 1.34 5.77 0.34
N GLY A 52 2.43 6.35 0.83
CA GLY A 52 3.33 5.76 1.81
C GLY A 52 3.43 6.57 3.08
N THR A 53 3.62 5.90 4.20
CA THR A 53 3.93 6.56 5.47
C THR A 53 4.91 5.71 6.26
N TYR A 54 6.09 6.26 6.53
CA TYR A 54 7.10 5.68 7.40
C TYR A 54 7.19 6.46 8.71
N LYS A 55 7.27 5.74 9.82
CA LYS A 55 7.43 6.31 11.17
C LYS A 55 8.77 5.86 11.76
N PRO A 56 9.83 6.70 11.74
CA PRO A 56 11.15 6.31 12.25
C PRO A 56 11.15 5.90 13.73
N GLY A 57 10.34 6.57 14.57
CA GLY A 57 10.33 6.32 16.02
C GLY A 57 9.75 4.95 16.43
N ILE A 58 8.94 4.33 15.58
CA ILE A 58 8.46 2.95 15.73
C ILE A 58 8.52 2.40 14.31
N PRO A 59 9.66 1.84 13.86
CA PRO A 59 9.99 1.62 12.44
C PRO A 59 8.90 0.80 11.76
N SER A 60 7.90 1.52 11.26
CA SER A 60 6.64 1.02 10.78
C SER A 60 6.37 1.72 9.47
N ILE A 61 5.90 0.94 8.51
CA ILE A 61 5.64 1.40 7.16
C ILE A 61 4.21 1.02 6.78
N THR A 62 3.52 1.98 6.20
CA THR A 62 2.21 1.77 5.59
C THR A 62 2.29 2.06 4.11
N PHE A 63 1.83 1.12 3.29
CA PHE A 63 1.57 1.31 1.86
C PHE A 63 0.06 1.25 1.63
N ASN A 64 -0.53 2.28 1.03
CA ASN A 64 -1.96 2.39 0.85
C ASN A 64 -2.29 2.68 -0.62
N PHE A 65 -2.83 1.68 -1.31
CA PHE A 65 -3.35 1.80 -2.67
C PHE A 65 -4.79 2.30 -2.61
N VAL A 66 -5.06 3.38 -3.32
CA VAL A 66 -6.33 4.12 -3.31
C VAL A 66 -6.83 4.26 -4.73
N LEU A 67 -8.08 3.88 -4.97
CA LEU A 67 -8.78 4.24 -6.19
C LEU A 67 -9.46 5.59 -5.98
N ARG A 68 -9.08 6.61 -6.74
CA ARG A 68 -9.65 7.96 -6.59
C ARG A 68 -11.16 7.94 -6.80
N GLY A 69 -11.87 8.73 -5.99
CA GLY A 69 -13.34 8.74 -5.95
C GLY A 69 -14.00 7.52 -5.29
N THR A 70 -13.26 6.45 -4.99
CA THR A 70 -13.80 5.24 -4.32
C THR A 70 -13.24 5.04 -2.92
N GLY A 71 -11.92 5.21 -2.74
CA GLY A 71 -11.24 5.01 -1.46
C GLY A 71 -10.16 3.91 -1.50
N PRO A 72 -9.66 3.47 -0.33
CA PRO A 72 -8.61 2.47 -0.25
C PRO A 72 -9.09 1.12 -0.80
N ILE A 73 -8.23 0.46 -1.58
CA ILE A 73 -8.48 -0.87 -2.16
C ILE A 73 -7.52 -1.94 -1.61
N CYS A 74 -6.36 -1.52 -1.12
CA CYS A 74 -5.42 -2.36 -0.40
C CYS A 74 -4.54 -1.48 0.49
N ARG A 75 -4.40 -1.84 1.76
CA ARG A 75 -3.45 -1.21 2.68
C ARG A 75 -2.59 -2.26 3.33
N VAL A 76 -1.28 -2.11 3.32
CA VAL A 76 -0.34 -2.97 4.04
C VAL A 76 0.30 -2.15 5.14
N CYS A 77 0.22 -2.65 6.37
CA CYS A 77 0.82 -2.05 7.56
C CYS A 77 1.87 -3.03 8.09
N VAL A 78 3.13 -2.59 8.21
CA VAL A 78 4.20 -3.38 8.81
C VAL A 78 4.61 -2.71 10.12
N ASN A 79 4.68 -3.50 11.20
CA ASN A 79 4.96 -3.03 12.56
C ASN A 79 4.04 -1.89 13.05
N GLY A 80 2.85 -1.76 12.47
CA GLY A 80 1.91 -0.68 12.73
C GLY A 80 1.08 -0.88 14.00
N THR A 81 -0.13 -0.31 13.97
CA THR A 81 -1.14 -0.51 15.03
C THR A 81 -1.48 -1.99 15.16
N ILE A 82 -1.63 -2.46 16.39
CA ILE A 82 -2.04 -3.84 16.66
C ILE A 82 -3.53 -4.00 16.35
N HIS A 83 -3.86 -4.95 15.49
CA HIS A 83 -5.24 -5.41 15.28
C HIS A 83 -5.40 -6.81 15.89
N PRO A 84 -6.14 -7.01 16.99
CA PRO A 84 -6.42 -8.35 17.50
C PRO A 84 -7.38 -9.12 16.57
N PRO A 85 -7.15 -10.42 16.28
CA PRO A 85 -6.01 -11.28 16.64
C PRO A 85 -4.85 -11.24 15.63
N VAL A 86 -4.91 -10.36 14.63
CA VAL A 86 -4.03 -10.30 13.45
C VAL A 86 -2.59 -9.88 13.76
N GLY A 87 -2.37 -9.00 14.73
CA GLY A 87 -1.05 -8.49 15.12
C GLY A 87 -0.70 -7.12 14.51
N ARG A 88 0.59 -6.77 14.50
CA ARG A 88 1.11 -5.46 14.05
C ARG A 88 1.34 -5.39 12.55
N THR A 89 1.65 -6.54 11.94
CA THR A 89 1.99 -6.64 10.53
C THR A 89 0.86 -7.34 9.80
N HIS A 90 0.14 -6.58 8.97
CA HIS A 90 -1.10 -7.02 8.37
C HIS A 90 -1.41 -6.29 7.08
N LYS A 91 -2.28 -6.92 6.29
CA LYS A 91 -2.87 -6.35 5.08
C LYS A 91 -4.36 -6.15 5.30
N HIS A 92 -4.86 -4.98 4.98
CA HIS A 92 -6.27 -4.74 4.73
C HIS A 92 -6.56 -4.88 3.24
N ASP A 93 -7.54 -5.71 2.92
CA ASP A 93 -7.96 -6.00 1.56
C ASP A 93 -9.43 -5.69 1.35
N LEU A 94 -9.76 -5.20 0.16
CA LEU A 94 -11.16 -5.08 -0.28
C LEU A 94 -11.72 -6.49 -0.49
N ARG A 95 -12.73 -6.87 0.32
CA ARG A 95 -13.45 -8.15 0.21
C ARG A 95 -14.88 -7.98 -0.25
N LYS A 96 -15.47 -6.81 0.02
CA LYS A 96 -16.84 -6.41 -0.34
C LYS A 96 -16.82 -5.02 -0.97
N ASP A 97 -17.81 -4.76 -1.82
CA ASP A 97 -17.98 -3.48 -2.53
C ASP A 97 -18.15 -2.29 -1.58
N SER A 98 -18.62 -2.53 -0.35
CA SER A 98 -18.76 -1.51 0.70
C SER A 98 -17.46 -1.19 1.45
N ASP A 99 -16.43 -2.03 1.36
CA ASP A 99 -15.23 -1.93 2.19
C ASP A 99 -14.45 -0.62 2.01
N PRO A 100 -14.32 -0.03 0.80
CA PRO A 100 -13.63 1.25 0.64
C PRO A 100 -14.28 2.36 1.46
N ARG A 101 -15.62 2.37 1.56
CA ARG A 101 -16.39 3.35 2.37
C ARG A 101 -16.23 3.12 3.88
N ASN A 102 -15.79 1.92 4.26
CA ASN A 102 -15.54 1.52 5.65
C ASN A 102 -14.04 1.38 5.95
N ASN A 103 -13.17 2.01 5.15
CA ASN A 103 -11.72 2.04 5.34
C ASN A 103 -11.04 0.65 5.44
N LEU A 104 -11.51 -0.31 4.63
CA LEU A 104 -11.04 -1.69 4.56
C LEU A 104 -11.01 -2.37 5.95
N PRO A 105 -12.18 -2.72 6.51
CA PRO A 105 -12.26 -3.18 7.90
C PRO A 105 -11.64 -4.56 8.13
N ALA A 106 -11.51 -5.38 7.08
CA ALA A 106 -10.94 -6.70 7.19
C ALA A 106 -9.40 -6.64 7.13
N ALA A 107 -8.73 -7.29 8.09
CA ALA A 107 -7.29 -7.42 8.14
C ALA A 107 -6.85 -8.90 8.09
N VAL A 108 -5.70 -9.15 7.47
CA VAL A 108 -5.04 -10.48 7.36
C VAL A 108 -3.61 -10.34 7.82
N ALA A 109 -3.13 -11.30 8.62
CA ALA A 109 -1.77 -11.29 9.13
C ALA A 109 -0.77 -11.45 7.97
N ARG A 110 0.38 -10.77 8.08
CA ARG A 110 1.46 -10.82 7.09
C ARG A 110 2.78 -11.18 7.77
N PRO A 111 2.89 -12.38 8.38
CA PRO A 111 4.12 -12.80 9.06
C PRO A 111 5.33 -12.85 8.12
N ASP A 112 5.10 -13.01 6.82
CA ASP A 112 6.13 -12.94 5.78
C ASP A 112 6.78 -11.56 5.63
N LEU A 113 6.16 -10.50 6.16
CA LEU A 113 6.69 -9.14 6.16
C LEU A 113 7.29 -8.73 7.51
N GLU A 114 7.23 -9.61 8.52
CA GLU A 114 7.78 -9.33 9.84
C GLU A 114 9.31 -9.42 9.85
N ASN A 115 9.95 -8.54 10.61
CA ASN A 115 11.40 -8.53 10.84
C ASN A 115 12.27 -8.49 9.57
N LEU A 116 11.71 -8.04 8.44
CA LEU A 116 12.51 -7.77 7.25
C LEU A 116 13.50 -6.63 7.54
N PRO A 117 14.76 -6.75 7.10
CA PRO A 117 15.81 -5.81 7.51
C PRO A 117 15.68 -4.43 6.88
N THR A 118 14.90 -4.31 5.80
CA THR A 118 14.76 -3.07 5.01
C THR A 118 13.32 -2.87 4.56
N VAL A 119 12.88 -1.62 4.49
CA VAL A 119 11.60 -1.22 3.86
C VAL A 119 11.62 -1.57 2.38
N LYS A 120 12.80 -1.52 1.73
CA LYS A 120 12.96 -1.95 0.33
C LYS A 120 12.55 -3.41 0.11
N LEU A 121 12.86 -4.32 1.04
CA LEU A 121 12.43 -5.72 0.92
C LEU A 121 10.92 -5.88 1.09
N VAL A 122 10.30 -5.12 2.01
CA VAL A 122 8.83 -5.07 2.12
C VAL A 122 8.24 -4.63 0.78
N TRP A 123 8.78 -3.55 0.19
CA TRP A 123 8.35 -3.03 -1.09
C TRP A 123 8.44 -4.07 -2.21
N ASP A 124 9.58 -4.73 -2.36
CA ASP A 124 9.81 -5.73 -3.41
C ASP A 124 8.87 -6.93 -3.31
N ILE A 125 8.65 -7.44 -2.08
CA ILE A 125 7.71 -8.54 -1.85
C ILE A 125 6.28 -8.12 -2.22
N LEU A 126 5.88 -6.89 -1.86
CA LEU A 126 4.56 -6.40 -2.21
C LEU A 126 4.36 -6.25 -3.71
N LEU A 127 5.35 -5.70 -4.42
CA LEU A 127 5.32 -5.59 -5.88
C LEU A 127 5.23 -6.95 -6.56
N GLN A 128 6.05 -7.91 -6.12
CA GLN A 128 6.04 -9.28 -6.65
C GLN A 128 4.66 -9.94 -6.44
N GLN A 129 4.12 -9.89 -5.24
CA GLN A 129 2.83 -10.51 -4.91
C GLN A 129 1.65 -9.84 -5.61
N ALA A 130 1.73 -8.52 -5.81
CA ALA A 130 0.70 -7.76 -6.50
C ALA A 130 0.85 -7.81 -8.03
N ASN A 131 1.93 -8.42 -8.54
CA ASN A 131 2.34 -8.36 -9.94
C ASN A 131 2.33 -6.91 -10.46
N ILE A 132 3.04 -6.03 -9.74
CA ILE A 132 3.24 -4.62 -10.12
C ILE A 132 4.71 -4.46 -10.50
N LYS A 133 4.95 -3.91 -11.69
CA LYS A 133 6.30 -3.55 -12.14
C LYS A 133 6.64 -2.14 -11.62
N HIS A 134 7.80 -1.96 -10.99
CA HIS A 134 8.32 -0.64 -10.65
C HIS A 134 9.56 -0.37 -11.51
N THR A 135 9.55 0.74 -12.26
CA THR A 135 10.68 1.14 -13.13
C THR A 135 11.38 2.41 -12.67
N GLY A 136 10.84 3.10 -11.66
CA GLY A 136 11.53 4.19 -10.99
C GLY A 136 12.47 3.68 -9.90
N THR A 137 13.06 4.61 -9.17
CA THR A 137 13.93 4.33 -8.01
C THR A 137 13.10 4.30 -6.73
N PHE A 138 13.37 3.35 -5.84
CA PHE A 138 12.83 3.37 -4.48
C PHE A 138 13.91 3.90 -3.54
N ASN A 139 13.73 5.13 -3.04
CA ASN A 139 14.61 5.75 -2.07
C ASN A 139 14.12 5.38 -0.67
N GLU A 140 14.90 4.56 0.02
CA GLU A 140 14.56 4.05 1.34
C GLU A 140 14.53 5.19 2.39
N PRO A 141 13.53 5.23 3.30
CA PRO A 141 13.40 6.28 4.32
C PRO A 141 14.35 6.13 5.51
#